data_AF-A0A3M1Y3P8-F1
#
_entry.id   AF-A0A3M1Y3P8-F1
#
_cell.length_a   1.000
_cell.length_b   1.000
_cell.length_c   1.000
_cell.angle_alpha   90.00
_cell.angle_beta   90.00
_cell.angle_gamma   90.00
#
_symmetry.space_group_name_H-M   'P 1'
#
loop_
_entity.id
_entity.type
_entity.pdbx_description
1 polymer ?
#
loop_
_entity_poly.entity_id
_entity_poly.type
_entity_poly.pdbx_seq_one_letter_code
_entity_poly.pdbx_strand_id
1 'polypeptide(L)'
;MRTLLAVWLATALMACQQGKNTRMAAAFAVHTHAISVYSGAQPTLDSVEVLLEGLDQEMIHMQVAAEAFDEMRFAALKQTYEQLASADSAVRNWPSQVVEVPGFEDSHTHGPGAHAHGPAHTHAPSPLSDLPPEEMLALQETQLAMIQAATDSLRAVSHRARTLLTTWKIDL
;
A
#
# COMPACT_ATOMS: atom_id res chain seq x y z
N MET A 1 -48.37 -15.52 -28.80
CA MET A 1 -47.22 -16.20 -28.16
C MET A 1 -45.86 -15.54 -28.46
N ARG A 2 -45.65 -14.89 -29.63
CA ARG A 2 -44.38 -14.21 -29.96
C ARG A 2 -44.09 -12.92 -29.17
N THR A 3 -45.10 -12.22 -28.67
CA THR A 3 -44.96 -10.96 -27.91
C THR A 3 -44.59 -11.15 -26.44
N LEU A 4 -44.86 -12.31 -25.84
CA LEU A 4 -44.51 -12.59 -24.44
C LEU A 4 -43.02 -12.92 -24.25
N LEU A 5 -42.32 -13.39 -25.30
CA LEU A 5 -40.88 -13.67 -25.24
C LEU A 5 -40.03 -12.38 -25.19
N ALA A 6 -40.50 -11.29 -25.80
CA ALA A 6 -39.73 -10.04 -25.89
C ALA A 6 -39.65 -9.29 -24.55
N VAL A 7 -40.68 -9.41 -23.71
CA VAL A 7 -40.73 -8.73 -22.40
C VAL A 7 -39.78 -9.38 -21.39
N TRP A 8 -39.66 -10.71 -21.42
CA TRP A 8 -38.74 -11.44 -20.54
C TRP A 8 -37.25 -11.19 -20.87
N LEU A 9 -36.92 -10.97 -22.15
CA LEU A 9 -35.55 -10.69 -22.57
C LEU A 9 -35.09 -9.28 -22.14
N ALA A 10 -36.00 -8.29 -22.15
CA ALA A 10 -35.70 -6.92 -21.74
C ALA A 10 -35.47 -6.78 -20.22
N THR A 11 -36.20 -7.51 -19.39
CA THR A 11 -36.01 -7.50 -17.93
C THR A 11 -34.70 -8.16 -17.48
N ALA A 12 -34.23 -9.18 -18.20
CA ALA A 12 -32.95 -9.83 -17.90
C ALA A 12 -31.74 -8.91 -18.21
N LEU A 13 -31.83 -8.08 -19.25
CA LEU A 13 -30.78 -7.14 -19.62
C LEU A 13 -30.61 -5.99 -18.61
N MET A 14 -31.72 -5.46 -18.07
CA MET A 14 -31.64 -4.41 -17.03
C MET A 14 -31.09 -4.93 -15.69
N ALA A 15 -31.47 -6.14 -15.27
CA ALA A 15 -30.92 -6.75 -14.06
C ALA A 15 -29.40 -6.99 -14.17
N CYS A 16 -28.93 -7.43 -15.35
CA CYS A 16 -27.50 -7.61 -15.62
C CYS A 16 -26.72 -6.29 -15.63
N GLN A 17 -27.27 -5.20 -16.17
CA GLN A 17 -26.61 -3.88 -16.14
C GLN A 17 -26.52 -3.30 -14.72
N GLN A 18 -27.57 -3.46 -13.91
CA GLN A 18 -27.58 -2.97 -12.52
C GLN A 18 -26.57 -3.73 -11.63
N GLY A 19 -26.40 -5.04 -11.84
CA GLY A 19 -25.37 -5.84 -11.15
C GLY A 19 -23.93 -5.45 -11.52
N LYS A 20 -23.69 -5.07 -12.78
CA LYS A 20 -22.36 -4.59 -13.23
C LYS A 20 -22.00 -3.24 -12.62
N ASN A 21 -22.94 -2.29 -12.62
CA ASN A 21 -22.70 -0.95 -12.07
C ASN A 21 -22.48 -0.96 -10.55
N THR A 22 -23.19 -1.84 -9.81
CA THR A 22 -23.02 -1.97 -8.35
C THR A 22 -21.66 -2.56 -7.97
N ARG A 23 -21.17 -3.56 -8.70
CA ARG A 23 -19.83 -4.13 -8.45
C ARG A 23 -18.70 -3.18 -8.79
N MET A 24 -18.80 -2.42 -9.89
CA MET A 24 -17.80 -1.40 -10.22
C MET A 24 -17.74 -0.29 -9.16
N ALA A 25 -18.90 0.14 -8.64
CA ALA A 25 -18.94 1.10 -7.54
C ALA A 25 -18.34 0.53 -6.24
N ALA A 26 -18.56 -0.76 -5.96
CA ALA A 26 -17.93 -1.44 -4.83
C ALA A 26 -16.40 -1.52 -5.01
N ALA A 27 -15.92 -1.85 -6.21
CA ALA A 27 -14.50 -1.88 -6.53
C ALA A 27 -13.87 -0.49 -6.31
N PHE A 28 -14.52 0.58 -6.77
CA PHE A 28 -14.06 1.95 -6.52
C PHE A 28 -14.01 2.30 -5.02
N ALA A 29 -15.02 1.90 -4.24
CA ALA A 29 -14.99 2.12 -2.79
C ALA A 29 -13.82 1.40 -2.11
N VAL A 30 -13.49 0.17 -2.54
CA VAL A 30 -12.33 -0.58 -2.04
C VAL A 30 -11.02 0.09 -2.47
N HIS A 31 -10.94 0.56 -3.72
CA HIS A 31 -9.80 1.32 -4.24
C HIS A 31 -9.52 2.56 -3.38
N THR A 32 -10.52 3.42 -3.17
CA THR A 32 -10.38 4.62 -2.33
C THR A 32 -9.96 4.27 -0.90
N HIS A 33 -10.45 3.16 -0.35
CA HIS A 33 -10.03 2.69 0.96
C HIS A 33 -8.55 2.29 0.97
N ALA A 34 -8.07 1.57 -0.05
CA ALA A 34 -6.66 1.20 -0.16
C ALA A 34 -5.75 2.44 -0.24
N ILE A 35 -6.16 3.46 -1.00
CA ILE A 35 -5.47 4.77 -1.07
C ILE A 35 -5.46 5.46 0.31
N SER A 36 -6.56 5.40 1.06
CA SER A 36 -6.63 5.95 2.41
C SER A 36 -5.69 5.22 3.39
N VAL A 37 -5.59 3.90 3.32
CA VAL A 37 -4.64 3.10 4.11
C VAL A 37 -3.20 3.50 3.79
N TYR A 38 -2.84 3.59 2.50
CA TYR A 38 -1.52 4.06 2.06
C TYR A 38 -1.21 5.47 2.57
N SER A 39 -2.16 6.40 2.42
CA SER A 39 -2.00 7.80 2.87
C SER A 39 -1.84 7.89 4.39
N GLY A 40 -2.57 7.06 5.15
CA GLY A 40 -2.45 6.98 6.59
C GLY A 40 -1.10 6.41 7.08
N ALA A 41 -0.34 5.75 6.22
CA ALA A 41 0.99 5.23 6.54
C ALA A 41 2.12 6.26 6.39
N GLN A 42 1.86 7.41 5.73
CA GLN A 42 2.89 8.44 5.47
C GLN A 42 3.64 8.91 6.73
N PRO A 43 2.98 9.19 7.88
CA PRO A 43 3.72 9.59 9.08
C PRO A 43 4.70 8.53 9.60
N THR A 44 4.41 7.25 9.34
CA THR A 44 5.33 6.16 9.71
C THR A 44 6.50 6.12 8.72
N LEU A 45 6.23 6.22 7.42
CA LEU A 45 7.24 6.26 6.34
C LEU A 45 8.23 7.41 6.54
N ASP A 46 7.76 8.59 6.93
CA ASP A 46 8.60 9.77 7.21
C ASP A 46 9.61 9.52 8.34
N SER A 47 9.30 8.59 9.25
CA SER A 47 10.18 8.24 10.37
C SER A 47 11.11 7.05 10.09
N VAL A 48 10.93 6.34 8.96
CA VAL A 48 11.71 5.12 8.66
C VAL A 48 13.18 5.42 8.46
N GLU A 49 13.50 6.48 7.71
CA GLU A 49 14.88 6.83 7.36
C GLU A 49 15.72 7.02 8.63
N VAL A 50 15.22 7.82 9.57
CA VAL A 50 15.84 8.04 10.89
C VAL A 50 16.04 6.72 11.67
N LEU A 51 15.06 5.82 11.64
CA LEU A 51 15.17 4.52 12.32
C LEU A 51 16.20 3.61 11.66
N LEU A 52 16.28 3.58 10.32
CA LEU A 52 17.27 2.81 9.59
C LEU A 52 18.68 3.34 9.85
N GLU A 53 18.86 4.66 9.81
CA GLU A 53 20.14 5.32 10.13
C GLU A 53 20.58 5.00 11.56
N GLY A 54 19.68 5.11 12.55
CA GLY A 54 20.00 4.77 13.94
C GLY A 54 20.41 3.30 14.13
N LEU A 55 19.72 2.37 13.47
CA LEU A 55 20.08 0.95 13.50
C LEU A 55 21.44 0.68 12.84
N ASP A 56 21.73 1.33 11.71
CA ASP A 56 22.99 1.19 10.97
C ASP A 56 24.18 1.76 11.76
N GLN A 57 24.02 2.98 12.30
CA GLN A 57 25.06 3.61 13.14
C GLN A 57 25.42 2.74 14.34
N GLU A 58 24.42 2.14 15.00
CA GLU A 58 24.69 1.24 16.12
C GLU A 58 25.42 -0.03 15.68
N MET A 59 25.03 -0.64 14.55
CA MET A 59 25.75 -1.79 14.01
C MET A 59 27.22 -1.44 13.72
N ILE A 60 27.48 -0.27 13.16
CA ILE A 60 28.84 0.24 12.90
C ILE A 60 29.60 0.42 14.24
N HIS A 61 28.99 1.09 15.23
CA HIS A 61 29.60 1.29 16.54
C HIS A 61 30.01 -0.03 17.19
N MET A 62 29.14 -1.04 17.15
CA MET A 62 29.44 -2.37 17.69
C MET A 62 30.59 -3.08 16.97
N GLN A 63 30.73 -2.90 15.65
CA GLN A 63 31.80 -3.51 14.87
C GLN A 63 33.18 -2.87 15.13
N VAL A 64 33.21 -1.57 15.44
CA VAL A 64 34.47 -0.84 15.66
C VAL A 64 34.85 -0.71 17.13
N ALA A 65 33.93 -1.00 18.05
CA ALA A 65 34.21 -1.01 19.48
C ALA A 65 35.28 -2.05 19.82
N ALA A 66 36.27 -1.66 20.62
CA ALA A 66 37.35 -2.54 21.08
C ALA A 66 36.90 -3.52 22.19
N GLU A 67 35.65 -3.41 22.64
CA GLU A 67 35.04 -4.25 23.66
C GLU A 67 34.55 -5.59 23.07
N ALA A 68 34.16 -6.52 23.94
CA ALA A 68 33.62 -7.81 23.51
C ALA A 68 32.33 -7.61 22.69
N PHE A 69 32.37 -7.98 21.42
CA PHE A 69 31.24 -7.90 20.50
C PHE A 69 30.06 -8.77 20.97
N ASP A 70 28.88 -8.16 21.13
CA ASP A 70 27.64 -8.87 21.45
C ASP A 70 26.95 -9.32 20.16
N GLU A 71 27.23 -10.56 19.76
CA GLU A 71 26.70 -11.16 18.53
C GLU A 71 25.17 -11.24 18.51
N MET A 72 24.53 -11.49 19.67
CA MET A 72 23.07 -11.58 19.75
C MET A 72 22.42 -10.22 19.51
N ARG A 73 22.96 -9.16 20.14
CA ARG A 73 22.48 -7.79 19.94
C ARG A 73 22.69 -7.35 18.51
N PHE A 74 23.86 -7.62 17.92
CA PHE A 74 24.13 -7.30 16.52
C PHE A 74 23.15 -8.01 15.57
N ALA A 75 22.90 -9.31 15.79
CA ALA A 75 21.94 -10.07 14.98
C ALA A 75 20.52 -9.50 15.08
N ALA A 76 20.09 -9.06 16.26
CA ALA A 76 18.79 -8.44 16.46
C ALA A 76 18.66 -7.08 15.75
N LEU A 77 19.71 -6.24 15.79
CA LEU A 77 19.77 -4.98 15.03
C LEU A 77 19.66 -5.24 13.53
N LYS A 78 20.51 -6.13 13.02
CA LYS A 78 20.56 -6.47 11.60
C LYS A 78 19.23 -7.03 11.10
N GLN A 79 18.64 -7.97 11.83
CA GLN A 79 17.34 -8.53 11.46
C GLN A 79 16.25 -7.44 11.44
N THR A 80 16.24 -6.54 12.43
CA THR A 80 15.26 -5.44 12.49
C THR A 80 15.47 -4.44 11.34
N TYR A 81 16.72 -4.13 11.00
CA TYR A 81 17.08 -3.29 9.86
C TYR A 81 16.54 -3.87 8.54
N GLU A 82 16.85 -5.14 8.26
CA GLU A 82 16.42 -5.83 7.03
C GLU A 82 14.89 -5.91 6.93
N GLN A 83 14.21 -6.20 8.05
CA GLN A 83 12.74 -6.21 8.11
C GLN A 83 12.15 -4.81 7.87
N LEU A 84 12.76 -3.77 8.44
CA LEU A 84 12.27 -2.40 8.31
C LEU A 84 12.45 -1.90 6.87
N ALA A 85 13.62 -2.11 6.28
CA ALA A 85 13.91 -1.75 4.90
C ALA A 85 12.99 -2.50 3.92
N SER A 86 12.72 -3.78 4.17
CA SER A 86 11.78 -4.56 3.36
C SER A 86 10.34 -4.04 3.49
N ALA A 87 9.89 -3.69 4.70
CA ALA A 87 8.53 -3.19 4.92
C ALA A 87 8.33 -1.80 4.32
N ASP A 88 9.32 -0.90 4.44
CA ASP A 88 9.32 0.42 3.82
C ASP A 88 9.22 0.31 2.29
N SER A 89 10.07 -0.53 1.68
CA SER A 89 10.04 -0.80 0.25
C SER A 89 8.68 -1.36 -0.21
N ALA A 90 8.08 -2.27 0.54
CA ALA A 90 6.77 -2.84 0.20
C ALA A 90 5.67 -1.78 0.16
N VAL A 91 5.64 -0.86 1.14
CA VAL A 91 4.66 0.23 1.17
C VAL A 91 4.93 1.27 0.07
N ARG A 92 6.19 1.71 -0.10
CA ARG A 92 6.57 2.73 -1.11
C ARG A 92 6.38 2.25 -2.55
N ASN A 93 6.52 0.96 -2.80
CA ASN A 93 6.32 0.36 -4.12
C ASN A 93 4.88 -0.07 -4.38
N TRP A 94 3.96 0.03 -3.42
CA TRP A 94 2.57 -0.33 -3.64
C TRP A 94 1.88 0.53 -4.72
N PRO A 95 2.05 1.88 -4.78
CA PRO A 95 1.39 2.71 -5.80
C PRO A 95 1.67 2.30 -7.25
N SER A 96 2.84 1.72 -7.55
CA SER A 96 3.17 1.26 -8.91
C SER A 96 2.44 -0.03 -9.31
N GLN A 97 1.79 -0.70 -8.35
CA GLN A 97 1.02 -1.94 -8.54
C GLN A 97 -0.49 -1.69 -8.52
N VAL A 98 -0.91 -0.45 -8.22
CA VAL A 98 -2.31 -0.07 -8.15
C VAL A 98 -2.91 -0.01 -9.56
N VAL A 99 -4.14 -0.49 -9.67
CA VAL A 99 -4.93 -0.42 -10.90
C VAL A 99 -6.13 0.45 -10.61
N GLU A 100 -6.35 1.48 -11.43
CA GLU A 100 -7.50 2.37 -11.29
C GLU A 100 -8.80 1.65 -11.69
N VAL A 101 -9.92 2.11 -11.15
CA VAL A 101 -11.25 1.55 -11.47
C VAL A 101 -11.88 2.34 -12.61
N PRO A 102 -12.12 1.72 -13.79
CA PRO A 102 -12.68 2.42 -14.96
C PRO A 102 -14.02 3.09 -14.68
N GLY A 103 -14.19 4.30 -15.20
CA GLY A 103 -15.47 5.04 -15.13
C GLY A 103 -15.70 5.77 -13.80
N PHE A 104 -14.74 5.73 -12.88
CA PHE A 104 -14.72 6.55 -11.67
C PHE A 104 -13.47 7.42 -11.72
N GLU A 105 -13.65 8.74 -11.58
CA GLU A 105 -12.50 9.64 -11.45
C GLU A 105 -11.95 9.53 -10.03
N ASP A 106 -10.66 9.29 -9.95
CA ASP A 106 -9.92 9.40 -8.71
C ASP A 106 -9.81 10.88 -8.30
N SER A 107 -10.61 11.29 -7.31
CA SER A 107 -10.49 12.62 -6.71
C SER A 107 -9.28 12.67 -5.77
N HIS A 108 -8.06 12.56 -6.30
CA HIS A 108 -6.85 12.80 -5.52
C HIS A 108 -6.62 14.31 -5.41
N THR A 109 -7.19 14.93 -4.37
CA THR A 109 -6.76 16.29 -3.97
C THR A 109 -5.33 16.20 -3.47
N HIS A 110 -4.37 16.53 -4.33
CA HIS A 110 -3.01 16.86 -3.91
C HIS A 110 -3.10 18.00 -2.87
N GLY A 111 -2.60 17.76 -1.66
CA GLY A 111 -2.63 18.76 -0.58
C GLY A 111 -1.97 20.09 -0.98
N PRO A 112 -2.35 21.21 -0.33
CA PRO A 112 -1.84 22.54 -0.64
C PRO A 112 -0.35 22.60 -0.31
N GLY A 113 0.51 22.39 -1.31
CA GLY A 113 1.96 22.27 -1.18
C GLY A 113 2.61 21.42 -2.27
N ALA A 114 1.85 20.60 -3.00
CA ALA A 114 2.34 19.82 -4.13
C ALA A 114 2.45 20.66 -5.42
N HIS A 115 3.33 21.66 -5.42
CA HIS A 115 3.79 22.28 -6.66
C HIS A 115 4.94 21.46 -7.25
N ALA A 116 4.59 20.42 -8.00
CA ALA A 116 5.40 19.95 -9.10
C ALA A 116 4.45 19.36 -10.15
N HIS A 117 4.33 20.05 -11.28
CA HIS A 117 3.79 19.48 -12.50
C HIS A 117 4.70 18.34 -12.95
N GLY A 118 4.44 17.13 -12.46
CA GLY A 118 4.92 15.93 -13.13
C GLY A 118 4.29 15.86 -14.53
N PRO A 119 4.99 15.29 -15.52
CA PRO A 119 4.37 15.02 -16.81
C PRO A 119 3.11 14.20 -16.55
N ALA A 120 1.98 14.61 -17.11
CA ALA A 120 0.72 13.87 -17.04
C ALA A 120 1.03 12.38 -17.23
N HIS A 121 0.83 11.58 -16.17
CA HIS A 121 0.95 10.14 -16.26
C HIS A 121 -0.16 9.70 -17.21
N THR A 122 0.18 9.60 -18.49
CA THR A 122 -0.64 8.92 -19.48
C THR A 122 -0.52 7.46 -19.07
N HIS A 123 -1.44 7.01 -18.21
CA HIS A 123 -1.60 5.60 -17.95
C HIS A 123 -1.86 4.96 -19.30
N ALA A 124 -0.87 4.26 -19.85
CA ALA A 124 -1.12 3.37 -20.97
C ALA A 124 -2.31 2.49 -20.57
N PRO A 125 -3.33 2.32 -21.42
CA PRO A 125 -4.48 1.49 -21.09
C PRO A 125 -3.94 0.13 -20.66
N SER A 126 -4.05 -0.14 -19.37
CA SER A 126 -3.62 -1.41 -18.83
C SER A 126 -4.57 -2.46 -19.41
N PRO A 127 -4.10 -3.64 -19.87
CA PRO A 127 -5.02 -4.72 -20.19
C PRO A 127 -5.91 -5.11 -18.99
N LEU A 128 -5.59 -4.63 -17.79
CA LEU A 128 -6.40 -4.75 -16.57
C LEU A 128 -7.54 -3.73 -16.45
N SER A 129 -7.60 -2.68 -17.27
CA SER A 129 -8.73 -1.73 -17.27
C SER A 129 -10.00 -2.28 -17.96
N ASP A 130 -9.94 -3.43 -18.63
CA ASP A 130 -11.10 -4.08 -19.26
C ASP A 130 -11.60 -5.30 -18.47
N LEU A 131 -11.21 -5.45 -17.20
CA LEU A 131 -11.64 -6.57 -16.38
C LEU A 131 -13.17 -6.58 -16.16
N PRO A 132 -13.80 -7.76 -16.16
CA PRO A 132 -15.18 -7.91 -15.70
C PRO A 132 -15.36 -7.33 -14.27
N PRO A 133 -16.53 -6.76 -13.92
CA PRO A 133 -16.72 -6.11 -12.62
C PRO A 133 -16.40 -6.97 -11.39
N GLU A 134 -16.65 -8.29 -11.45
CA GLU A 134 -16.25 -9.24 -10.41
C GLU A 134 -14.72 -9.40 -10.28
N GLU A 135 -14.00 -9.43 -11.40
CA GLU A 135 -12.54 -9.54 -11.41
C GLU A 135 -11.90 -8.23 -10.95
N MET A 136 -12.46 -7.10 -11.36
CA MET A 136 -12.03 -5.78 -10.89
C MET A 136 -12.24 -5.63 -9.37
N LEU A 137 -13.41 -6.02 -8.84
CA LEU A 137 -13.65 -6.00 -7.39
C LEU A 137 -12.64 -6.88 -6.65
N ALA A 138 -12.45 -8.13 -7.08
CA ALA A 138 -11.49 -9.04 -6.46
C ALA A 138 -10.03 -8.53 -6.52
N LEU A 139 -9.67 -7.86 -7.63
CA LEU A 139 -8.38 -7.20 -7.77
C LEU A 139 -8.21 -6.07 -6.73
N GLN A 140 -9.20 -5.20 -6.58
CA GLN A 140 -9.14 -4.10 -5.60
C GLN A 140 -9.10 -4.63 -4.17
N GLU A 141 -9.85 -5.70 -3.86
CA GLU A 141 -9.80 -6.37 -2.54
C GLU A 141 -8.41 -6.94 -2.26
N THR A 142 -7.76 -7.53 -3.27
CA THR A 142 -6.39 -8.03 -3.18
C THR A 142 -5.41 -6.88 -2.94
N GLN A 143 -5.53 -5.77 -3.67
CA GLN A 143 -4.67 -4.59 -3.49
C GLN A 143 -4.83 -3.97 -2.10
N LEU A 144 -6.07 -3.89 -1.58
CA LEU A 144 -6.35 -3.44 -0.21
C LEU A 144 -5.68 -4.36 0.82
N ALA A 145 -5.83 -5.68 0.69
CA ALA A 145 -5.22 -6.64 1.60
C ALA A 145 -3.69 -6.54 1.60
N MET A 146 -3.08 -6.36 0.42
CA MET A 146 -1.63 -6.18 0.28
C MET A 146 -1.14 -4.92 1.01
N ILE A 147 -1.79 -3.76 0.82
CA ILE A 147 -1.35 -2.53 1.49
C ILE A 147 -1.62 -2.57 3.00
N GLN A 148 -2.72 -3.19 3.44
CA GLN A 148 -2.98 -3.41 4.87
C GLN A 148 -1.87 -4.24 5.51
N ALA A 149 -1.53 -5.39 4.92
CA ALA A 149 -0.45 -6.24 5.43
C ALA A 149 0.91 -5.52 5.43
N ALA A 150 1.23 -4.76 4.38
CA ALA A 150 2.47 -4.01 4.29
C ALA A 150 2.55 -2.89 5.36
N THR A 151 1.47 -2.14 5.55
CA THR A 151 1.42 -1.03 6.53
C THR A 151 1.40 -1.53 7.97
N ASP A 152 0.77 -2.68 8.24
CA ASP A 152 0.83 -3.33 9.56
C ASP A 152 2.23 -3.85 9.87
N SER A 153 2.90 -4.48 8.89
CA SER A 153 4.30 -4.89 9.00
C SER A 153 5.21 -3.70 9.28
N LEU A 154 5.06 -2.62 8.50
CA LEU A 154 5.81 -1.39 8.69
C LEU A 154 5.64 -0.84 10.12
N ARG A 155 4.39 -0.70 10.60
CA ARG A 155 4.10 -0.19 11.94
C ARG A 155 4.73 -1.08 13.03
N ALA A 156 4.60 -2.39 12.91
CA ALA A 156 5.12 -3.35 13.87
C ALA A 156 6.65 -3.31 13.95
N VAL A 157 7.33 -3.28 12.80
CA VAL A 157 8.79 -3.26 12.74
C VAL A 157 9.35 -1.88 13.13
N SER A 158 8.71 -0.77 12.73
CA SER A 158 9.08 0.57 13.20
C SER A 158 8.97 0.70 14.72
N HIS A 159 7.93 0.11 15.32
CA HIS A 159 7.82 0.05 16.78
C HIS A 159 8.97 -0.73 17.41
N ARG A 160 9.30 -1.92 16.87
CA ARG A 160 10.43 -2.73 17.34
C ARG A 160 11.76 -1.98 17.23
N ALA A 161 12.03 -1.35 16.09
CA ALA A 161 13.24 -0.55 15.87
C ALA A 161 13.37 0.55 16.92
N ARG A 162 12.29 1.30 17.17
CA ARG A 162 12.26 2.34 18.21
C ARG A 162 12.49 1.76 19.61
N THR A 163 11.91 0.60 19.92
CA THR A 163 12.14 -0.08 21.20
C THR A 163 13.60 -0.50 21.38
N LEU A 164 14.23 -1.05 20.34
CA LEU A 164 15.65 -1.43 20.40
C LEU A 164 16.55 -0.22 20.63
N LEU A 165 16.35 0.84 19.83
CA LEU A 165 17.12 2.08 19.93
C LEU A 165 16.98 2.76 21.30
N THR A 166 15.76 2.81 21.84
CA THR A 166 15.52 3.41 23.17
C THR A 166 16.01 2.53 24.32
N THR A 167 15.78 1.21 24.27
CA THR A 167 16.20 0.28 25.33
C THR A 167 17.71 0.27 25.48
N TRP A 168 18.43 0.43 24.38
CA TRP A 168 19.88 0.43 24.35
C TRP A 168 20.51 1.82 24.44
N LYS A 169 19.70 2.86 24.71
CA LYS A 169 20.11 4.26 24.89
C LYS A 169 20.93 4.80 23.71
N ILE A 170 20.45 4.51 22.50
CA ILE A 170 21.05 4.99 21.26
C ILE A 170 20.36 6.33 20.97
N ASP A 171 21.13 7.41 21.00
CA ASP A 171 20.64 8.76 20.70
C ASP A 171 20.35 8.85 19.20
N LEU A 172 19.10 9.19 18.86
CA LEU A 172 18.59 9.42 17.49
C LEU A 172 18.79 10.88 17.07
#